data_AF-A0A520BSH1-F1
#
_entry.id   AF-A0A520BSH1-F1
#
_cell.length_a   1.000
_cell.length_b   1.000
_cell.length_c   1.000
_cell.angle_alpha   90.00
_cell.angle_beta   90.00
_cell.angle_gamma   90.00
#
_symmetry.space_group_name_H-M   'P 1'
#
loop_
_entity.id
_entity.type
_entity.pdbx_description
1 polymer ?
#
loop_
_entity_poly.entity_id
_entity_poly.type
_entity_poly.pdbx_seq_one_letter_code
_entity_poly.pdbx_strand_id
1 'polypeptide(L)' 'SSKEMAQLLNITPRAVEVSRYRLRKKLNLKSEVNLFDFLLNDNSKTN' A
#
# COMPACT_ATOMS: atom_id res chain seq x y z
N SER A 1 -4.86 9.24 -3.48
CA SER A 1 -4.32 9.92 -2.27
C SER A 1 -4.72 9.17 -0.99
N SER A 2 -3.92 9.22 0.10
CA SER A 2 -4.29 8.61 1.39
C SER A 2 -5.63 9.12 1.93
N LYS A 3 -6.02 10.37 1.59
CA LYS A 3 -7.32 10.96 1.96
C LYS A 3 -8.49 10.31 1.24
N GLU A 4 -8.37 10.06 -0.07
CA GLU A 4 -9.43 9.41 -0.85
C GLU A 4 -9.63 7.96 -0.41
N MET A 5 -8.54 7.22 -0.16
CA MET A 5 -8.62 5.87 0.40
C MET A 5 -9.26 5.86 1.79
N ALA A 6 -8.93 6.84 2.64
CA ALA A 6 -9.52 6.97 3.96
C ALA A 6 -11.03 7.20 3.91
N GLN A 7 -11.50 8.06 2.99
CA GLN A 7 -12.93 8.31 2.75
C GLN A 7 -13.65 7.05 2.25
N LEU A 8 -13.07 6.35 1.27
CA LEU A 8 -13.66 5.12 0.72
C LEU A 8 -13.74 3.99 1.74
N LEU A 9 -12.71 3.85 2.58
CA LEU A 9 -12.62 2.82 3.61
C LEU A 9 -13.30 3.22 4.94
N ASN A 10 -13.86 4.43 5.02
CA ASN A 10 -14.44 5.02 6.23
C ASN A 10 -13.50 4.97 7.45
N ILE A 11 -12.21 5.22 7.23
CA ILE A 11 -11.17 5.26 8.26
C ILE A 11 -10.42 6.60 8.22
N THR A 12 -9.53 6.81 9.19
CA THR A 12 -8.69 8.02 9.19
C THR A 12 -7.52 7.89 8.21
N PRO A 13 -7.05 9.00 7.61
CA PRO A 13 -5.82 8.99 6.78
C PRO A 13 -4.60 8.42 7.51
N ARG A 14 -4.52 8.65 8.82
CA ARG A 14 -3.46 8.09 9.68
C ARG A 14 -3.53 6.56 9.77
N ALA A 15 -4.73 5.97 9.80
CA ALA A 15 -4.89 4.52 9.74
C ALA A 15 -4.42 3.93 8.40
N VAL A 16 -4.67 4.64 7.29
CA VAL A 16 -4.15 4.25 5.95
C VAL A 16 -2.62 4.25 5.93
N GLU A 17 -1.99 5.27 6.53
CA GLU A 17 -0.53 5.37 6.63
C GLU A 17 0.08 4.24 7.46
N VAL A 18 -0.52 3.91 8.62
CA VAL A 18 -0.09 2.80 9.47
C VAL A 18 -0.20 1.47 8.73
N SER A 19 -1.32 1.23 8.04
CA SER A 19 -1.50 0.03 7.23
C SER A 19 -0.46 -0.06 6.10
N ARG A 20 -0.18 1.05 5.41
CA ARG A 20 0.85 1.12 4.37
C ARG A 20 2.25 0.79 4.91
N TYR A 21 2.60 1.35 6.07
CA TYR A 21 3.86 1.06 6.74
C TYR A 21 3.97 -0.42 7.14
N ARG A 22 2.91 -0.98 7.73
CA ARG A 22 2.85 -2.40 8.12
C ARG A 22 2.99 -3.32 6.91
N LEU A 23 2.31 -3.01 5.80
CA LEU A 23 2.44 -3.74 4.53
C LEU A 23 3.88 -3.70 4.02
N ARG A 24 4.51 -2.52 3.96
CA ARG A 24 5.91 -2.39 3.52
C ARG A 24 6.86 -3.20 4.40
N LYS A 25 6.69 -3.18 5.72
CA LYS A 25 7.50 -3.95 6.66
C LYS A 25 7.30 -5.46 6.48
N LYS A 26 6.05 -5.92 6.31
CA LYS A 26 5.73 -7.34 6.09
C LYS A 26 6.30 -7.86 4.76
N LEU A 27 6.30 -7.01 3.74
CA LEU A 27 6.83 -7.32 2.41
C LEU A 27 8.34 -7.00 2.28
N ASN A 28 8.97 -6.53 3.37
CA ASN A 28 10.38 -6.12 3.43
C ASN A 28 10.80 -5.17 2.28
N LEU A 29 9.90 -4.24 1.91
CA LEU A 29 10.11 -3.34 0.78
C LEU A 29 10.98 -2.16 1.18
N LYS A 30 12.02 -1.89 0.38
CA LYS A 30 12.86 -0.71 0.53
C LYS A 30 12.08 0.57 0.27
N SER A 31 12.57 1.68 0.83
CA SER A 31 11.99 3.02 0.70
C SER A 31 11.85 3.47 -0.76
N GLU A 32 12.78 3.04 -1.60
CA GLU A 32 12.87 3.29 -3.04
C GLU A 32 11.85 2.51 -3.88
N VAL A 33 11.28 1.43 -3.34
CA VAL A 33 10.27 0.64 -4.04
C VAL A 33 8.90 1.26 -3.81
N ASN A 34 8.24 1.65 -4.90
CA ASN A 34 6.86 2.09 -4.86
C ASN A 34 5.95 0.91 -4.52
N LEU A 35 5.25 1.01 -3.38
CA LEU A 35 4.32 -0.03 -2.93
C LEU A 35 3.20 -0.28 -3.94
N PHE A 36 2.72 0.76 -4.63
CA PHE A 36 1.65 0.63 -5.60
C PHE A 36 2.11 -0.18 -6.82
N ASP A 37 3.28 0.15 -7.35
CA ASP A 37 3.88 -0.58 -8.48
C ASP A 37 4.19 -2.04 -8.10
N PHE A 38 4.65 -2.28 -6.87
CA PHE A 38 4.85 -3.63 -6.33
C PHE A 38 3.54 -4.44 -6.27
N LEU A 39 2.45 -3.84 -5.78
CA LEU A 39 1.15 -4.50 -5.68
C LEU A 39 0.50 -4.75 -7.06
N LEU A 40 0.72 -3.86 -8.04
CA LEU A 40 0.21 -4.03 -9.40
C LEU A 40 0.97 -5.13 -10.16
N ASN A 41 2.29 -5.22 -9.99
CA ASN A 41 3.15 -6.20 -10.68
C ASN A 41 2.93 -7.66 -10.23
N ASP A 42 2.33 -7.89 -9.06
CA ASP A 42 2.06 -9.25 -8.58
C ASP A 42 0.98 -9.98 -9.43
N ASN A 43 0.16 -9.23 -10.18
CA ASN A 43 -0.89 -9.78 -11.04
C ASN A 43 -0.40 -10.19 -12.45
N SER A 44 0.86 -9.97 -12.80
CA SER A 44 1.39 -10.24 -14.15
C SER A 44 2.37 -11.41 -14.22
N LYS A 45 2.47 -12.26 -13.18
CA LYS A 45 3.29 -13.50 -13.19
C LYS A 45 2.52 -14.79 -12.97
N THR A 46 1.25 -14.82 -13.36
CA THR A 46 0.49 -16.07 -13.54
C THR A 46 -0.12 -16.13 -14.94
N ASN A 47 0.76 -16.26 -15.94
CA ASN A 47 0.57 -17.06 -17.16
C ASN A 47 1.86 -17.07 -17.99
#